data_AF-A0A2V6ZJ27-F1
#
_entry.id   AF-A0A2V6ZJ27-F1
#
_cell.length_a   1.000
_cell.length_b   1.000
_cell.length_c   1.000
_cell.angle_alpha   90.00
_cell.angle_beta   90.00
_cell.angle_gamma   90.00
#
_symmetry.space_group_name_H-M   'P 1'
#
loop_
_entity.id
_entity.type
_entity.pdbx_description
1 polymer ?
#
loop_
_entity_poly.entity_id
_entity_poly.type
_entity_poly.pdbx_seq_one_letter_code
_entity_poly.pdbx_strand_id
1 'polypeptide(L)'
;MVPSITPFAAFAVVAATTLSRRDAVILTVALWLTNQAVGFGVLNYPWTAQTFAWGVVIGAAAVIGTLAAHWTVRRLGSFRAPALTAGAFVAAFALYQLTLYAAAVSVLGGTEAFSAHIIGQVLLVNAVTLLGLVGLYQLVAGARFLSRRRRAHASPARLA
;
A
#
# COMPACT_ATOMS: atom_id res chain seq x y z
N MET A 1 -12.49 -11.57 12.94
CA MET A 1 -12.57 -10.31 12.14
C MET A 1 -11.62 -10.45 10.96
N VAL A 2 -12.08 -10.38 9.72
CA VAL A 2 -11.21 -10.62 8.54
C VAL A 2 -10.15 -9.50 8.46
N PRO A 3 -8.85 -9.81 8.23
CA PRO A 3 -7.84 -8.80 7.95
C PRO A 3 -8.30 -7.86 6.83
N SER A 4 -8.07 -6.56 7.00
CA SER A 4 -8.60 -5.54 6.10
C SER A 4 -8.25 -5.84 4.63
N ILE A 5 -9.27 -5.80 3.77
CA ILE A 5 -9.11 -5.97 2.31
C ILE A 5 -8.39 -4.77 1.70
N THR A 6 -8.33 -3.64 2.41
CA THR A 6 -7.63 -2.44 1.98
C THR A 6 -6.16 -2.78 1.69
N PRO A 7 -5.69 -2.53 0.45
CA PRO A 7 -4.40 -3.04 0.00
C PRO A 7 -3.23 -2.15 0.48
N PHE A 8 -3.07 -2.03 1.81
CA PHE A 8 -2.07 -1.18 2.45
C PHE A 8 -0.64 -1.52 2.02
N ALA A 9 -0.31 -2.80 1.80
CA ALA A 9 1.02 -3.19 1.35
C ALA A 9 1.30 -2.70 -0.08
N ALA A 10 0.29 -2.73 -0.97
CA ALA A 10 0.43 -2.19 -2.33
C ALA A 10 0.69 -0.68 -2.31
N PHE A 11 -0.13 0.07 -1.56
CA PHE A 11 0.04 1.52 -1.43
C PHE A 11 1.37 1.89 -0.76
N ALA A 12 1.80 1.13 0.25
CA ALA A 12 3.09 1.30 0.90
C ALA A 12 4.26 1.22 -0.08
N VAL A 13 4.24 0.25 -1.01
CA VAL A 13 5.30 0.08 -2.02
C VAL A 13 5.32 1.23 -3.02
N VAL A 14 4.15 1.64 -3.52
CA VAL A 14 4.05 2.77 -4.45
C VAL A 14 4.50 4.07 -3.77
N ALA A 15 4.05 4.31 -2.54
CA ALA A 15 4.48 5.46 -1.75
C ALA A 15 6.00 5.43 -1.50
N ALA A 16 6.56 4.26 -1.13
CA ALA A 16 7.97 4.12 -0.83
C ALA A 16 8.90 4.39 -2.02
N THR A 17 8.40 4.17 -3.24
CA THR A 17 9.14 4.35 -4.50
C THR A 17 8.95 5.73 -5.13
N THR A 18 7.93 6.49 -4.71
CA THR A 18 7.55 7.75 -5.36
C THR A 18 7.55 8.97 -4.43
N LEU A 19 7.47 8.78 -3.11
CA LEU A 19 7.30 9.84 -2.13
C LEU A 19 8.45 9.88 -1.12
N SER A 20 8.56 10.99 -0.41
CA SER A 20 9.41 11.06 0.77
C SER A 20 8.85 10.15 1.88
N ARG A 21 9.71 9.70 2.81
CA ARG A 21 9.26 8.87 3.95
C ARG A 21 8.12 9.51 4.74
N ARG A 22 8.17 10.83 4.93
CA ARG A 22 7.14 11.57 5.65
C ARG A 22 5.81 11.54 4.90
N ASP A 23 5.84 11.83 3.61
CA ASP A 23 4.64 11.87 2.77
C ASP A 23 4.02 10.48 2.60
N ALA A 24 4.84 9.43 2.52
CA ALA A 24 4.36 8.06 2.49
C ALA A 24 3.61 7.68 3.77
N VAL A 25 4.14 8.05 4.94
CA VAL A 25 3.45 7.81 6.22
C VAL A 25 2.14 8.62 6.29
N ILE A 26 2.16 9.89 5.86
CA ILE A 26 0.95 10.72 5.82
C ILE A 26 -0.11 10.09 4.91
N LEU A 27 0.28 9.64 3.71
CA LEU A 27 -0.61 8.97 2.77
C LEU A 27 -1.21 7.69 3.38
N THR A 28 -0.38 6.86 4.01
CA THR A 28 -0.83 5.64 4.68
C THR A 28 -1.81 5.93 5.79
N VAL A 29 -1.56 6.94 6.63
CA VAL A 29 -2.48 7.37 7.69
C VAL A 29 -3.79 7.88 7.09
N ALA A 30 -3.75 8.66 6.01
CA ALA A 30 -4.94 9.14 5.33
C ALA A 30 -5.77 7.97 4.74
N LEU A 31 -5.13 6.99 4.11
CA LEU A 31 -5.79 5.78 3.62
C LEU A 31 -6.41 4.97 4.76
N TRP A 32 -5.70 4.86 5.89
CA TRP A 32 -6.22 4.18 7.08
C TRP A 32 -7.43 4.91 7.66
N LEU A 33 -7.38 6.24 7.84
CA LEU A 33 -8.53 7.03 8.30
C LEU A 33 -9.72 6.91 7.36
N THR A 34 -9.47 6.88 6.05
CA THR A 34 -10.52 6.65 5.04
C THR A 34 -11.13 5.26 5.21
N ASN A 35 -10.31 4.23 5.40
CA ASN A 35 -10.77 2.88 5.70
C ASN A 35 -11.61 2.82 6.98
N GLN A 36 -11.22 3.53 8.03
CA GLN A 36 -12.01 3.61 9.27
C GLN A 36 -13.34 4.34 9.04
N ALA A 37 -13.34 5.47 8.33
CA ALA A 37 -14.55 6.22 8.02
C ALA A 37 -15.54 5.40 7.19
N VAL A 38 -15.07 4.64 6.19
CA VAL A 38 -15.90 3.71 5.42
C VAL A 38 -16.40 2.57 6.31
N GLY A 39 -15.55 2.00 7.17
CA GLY A 39 -15.94 0.94 8.09
C GLY A 39 -17.08 1.35 9.03
N PHE A 40 -16.93 2.47 9.74
CA PHE A 40 -17.93 2.94 10.69
C PHE A 40 -19.14 3.61 10.03
N GLY A 41 -18.93 4.38 8.96
CA GLY A 41 -19.96 5.20 8.33
C GLY A 41 -20.77 4.48 7.24
N VAL A 42 -20.16 3.54 6.50
CA VAL A 42 -20.81 2.86 5.37
C VAL A 42 -21.09 1.39 5.69
N LEU A 43 -20.10 0.69 6.27
CA LEU A 43 -20.20 -0.74 6.58
C LEU A 43 -20.82 -1.00 7.95
N ASN A 44 -21.24 0.05 8.67
CA ASN A 44 -21.91 -0.02 9.97
C ASN A 44 -21.14 -0.89 10.99
N TYR A 45 -19.82 -0.73 11.05
CA TYR A 45 -18.99 -1.45 12.02
C TYR A 45 -19.50 -1.24 13.45
N PRO A 46 -19.57 -2.30 14.28
CA PRO A 46 -20.02 -2.18 15.66
C PRO A 46 -19.16 -1.19 16.45
N TRP A 47 -19.80 -0.29 17.17
CA TRP A 47 -19.15 0.70 18.03
C TRP A 47 -18.77 0.08 19.36
N THR A 48 -17.78 -0.82 19.33
CA THR A 48 -17.28 -1.54 20.50
C THR A 48 -15.80 -1.25 20.71
N ALA A 49 -15.34 -1.33 21.97
CA ALA A 49 -13.92 -1.18 22.29
C ALA A 49 -13.04 -2.14 21.48
N GLN A 50 -13.53 -3.37 21.23
CA GLN A 50 -12.83 -4.36 20.42
C GLN A 50 -12.66 -3.92 18.95
N THR A 51 -13.72 -3.39 18.33
CA THR A 51 -13.64 -2.86 16.95
C THR A 51 -12.68 -1.67 16.85
N PHE A 52 -12.71 -0.77 17.83
CA PHE A 52 -11.78 0.36 17.87
C PHE A 52 -10.33 -0.10 18.04
N ALA A 53 -10.07 -1.06 18.92
CA ALA A 53 -8.74 -1.61 19.15
C ALA A 53 -8.17 -2.24 17.87
N TRP A 54 -8.96 -3.01 17.13
CA TRP A 54 -8.57 -3.52 15.81
C TRP A 54 -8.28 -2.42 14.80
N GLY A 55 -9.09 -1.36 14.79
CA GLY A 55 -8.84 -0.19 13.96
C GLY A 55 -7.48 0.44 14.20
N VAL A 56 -7.08 0.60 15.47
CA VAL A 56 -5.76 1.12 15.85
C VAL A 56 -4.64 0.17 15.41
N VAL A 57 -4.80 -1.13 15.64
CA VAL A 57 -3.81 -2.15 15.25
C VAL A 57 -3.61 -2.18 13.74
N ILE A 58 -4.68 -2.06 12.95
CA ILE A 58 -4.60 -1.97 11.48
C ILE A 58 -3.80 -0.73 11.07
N GLY A 59 -4.04 0.42 11.69
CA GLY A 59 -3.29 1.65 11.42
C GLY A 59 -1.80 1.51 11.73
N ALA A 60 -1.47 0.94 12.90
CA ALA A 60 -0.10 0.68 13.29
C ALA A 60 0.60 -0.30 12.32
N ALA A 61 -0.07 -1.40 11.96
CA ALA A 61 0.44 -2.38 11.00
C ALA A 61 0.69 -1.74 9.62
N ALA A 62 -0.22 -0.89 9.15
CA ALA A 62 -0.08 -0.19 7.87
C ALA A 62 1.14 0.74 7.86
N VAL A 63 1.36 1.50 8.94
CA VAL A 63 2.55 2.35 9.09
C VAL A 63 3.82 1.53 9.15
N ILE A 64 3.84 0.44 9.92
CA ILE A 64 5.00 -0.48 10.00
C ILE A 64 5.32 -1.07 8.63
N GLY A 65 4.32 -1.53 7.88
CA GLY A 65 4.49 -2.03 6.51
C GLY A 65 5.04 -0.96 5.56
N THR A 66 4.59 0.29 5.70
CA THR A 66 5.11 1.44 4.92
C THR A 66 6.57 1.73 5.22
N LEU A 67 6.95 1.70 6.51
CA LEU A 67 8.33 1.89 6.93
C LEU A 67 9.23 0.73 6.45
N ALA A 68 8.73 -0.50 6.48
CA ALA A 68 9.43 -1.67 5.94
C ALA A 68 9.66 -1.54 4.43
N ALA A 69 8.65 -1.13 3.66
CA ALA A 69 8.79 -0.87 2.23
C ALA A 69 9.88 0.17 1.96
N HIS A 70 9.85 1.30 2.66
CA HIS A 70 10.85 2.36 2.52
C HIS A 70 12.27 1.90 2.87
N TRP A 71 12.41 1.15 3.96
CA TRP A 71 13.69 0.62 4.38
C TRP A 71 14.26 -0.33 3.31
N THR A 72 13.42 -1.22 2.77
CA THR A 72 13.80 -2.14 1.70
C THR A 72 14.20 -1.42 0.43
N VAL A 73 13.43 -0.41 -0.01
CA VAL A 73 13.78 0.41 -1.19
C VAL A 73 15.14 1.09 -0.99
N ARG A 74 15.41 1.64 0.19
CA ARG A 74 16.71 2.28 0.48
C ARG A 74 17.87 1.28 0.49
N ARG A 75 17.65 0.07 1.01
CA ARG A 75 18.68 -0.99 1.09
C ARG A 75 18.97 -1.62 -0.26
N LEU A 76 17.95 -1.77 -1.11
CA LEU A 76 18.04 -2.41 -2.42
C LEU A 76 18.17 -1.42 -3.57
N GLY A 77 18.55 -0.16 -3.31
CA GLY A 77 18.56 0.91 -4.31
C GLY A 77 19.45 0.66 -5.55
N SER A 78 20.36 -0.32 -5.49
CA SER A 78 21.20 -0.77 -6.60
C SER A 78 20.55 -1.85 -7.49
N PHE A 79 19.43 -2.42 -7.07
CA PHE A 79 18.75 -3.49 -7.80
C PHE A 79 17.84 -2.95 -8.91
N ARG A 80 17.51 -3.81 -9.89
CA ARG A 80 16.54 -3.48 -10.95
C ARG A 80 15.16 -3.21 -10.35
N ALA A 81 14.42 -2.27 -10.96
CA ALA A 81 13.11 -1.83 -10.48
C ALA A 81 12.10 -2.95 -10.15
N PRO A 82 11.99 -4.06 -10.93
CA PRO A 82 11.09 -5.15 -10.56
C PRO A 82 11.49 -5.88 -9.28
N ALA A 83 12.79 -6.15 -9.09
CA ALA A 83 13.32 -6.81 -7.90
C ALA A 83 13.18 -5.93 -6.66
N LEU A 84 13.44 -4.63 -6.80
CA LEU A 84 13.19 -3.63 -5.76
C LEU A 84 11.72 -3.61 -5.31
N THR A 85 10.81 -3.56 -6.28
CA THR A 85 9.35 -3.52 -6.04
C THR A 85 8.86 -4.80 -5.36
N ALA A 86 9.31 -5.96 -5.84
CA ALA A 86 8.96 -7.25 -5.25
C ALA A 86 9.49 -7.37 -3.81
N GLY A 87 10.75 -7.00 -3.57
CA GLY A 87 11.33 -7.01 -2.22
C GLY A 87 10.59 -6.08 -1.26
N ALA A 88 10.28 -4.86 -1.70
CA ALA A 88 9.51 -3.91 -0.89
C ALA A 88 8.11 -4.43 -0.57
N PHE A 89 7.44 -5.07 -1.53
CA PHE A 89 6.13 -5.68 -1.35
C PHE A 89 6.14 -6.82 -0.33
N VAL A 90 7.08 -7.76 -0.47
CA VAL A 90 7.23 -8.87 0.47
C VAL A 90 7.47 -8.36 1.89
N ALA A 91 8.38 -7.40 2.05
CA ALA A 91 8.68 -6.81 3.36
C ALA A 91 7.46 -6.11 3.97
N ALA A 92 6.76 -5.28 3.18
CA ALA A 92 5.57 -4.55 3.64
C ALA A 92 4.44 -5.49 4.05
N PHE A 93 4.14 -6.48 3.20
CA PHE A 93 3.07 -7.45 3.43
C PHE A 93 3.37 -8.34 4.64
N ALA A 94 4.59 -8.87 4.73
CA ALA A 94 4.99 -9.73 5.83
C ALA A 94 4.89 -9.00 7.18
N LEU A 95 5.43 -7.78 7.28
CA LEU A 95 5.40 -7.02 8.53
C LEU A 95 4.00 -6.53 8.90
N TYR A 96 3.17 -6.17 7.90
CA TYR A 96 1.75 -5.88 8.13
C TYR A 96 1.04 -7.09 8.75
N GLN A 97 1.14 -8.27 8.10
CA GLN A 97 0.47 -9.48 8.58
C GLN A 97 1.00 -9.95 9.94
N LEU A 98 2.32 -9.88 10.15
CA LEU A 98 2.94 -10.25 11.44
C LEU A 98 2.48 -9.33 12.57
N THR A 99 2.36 -8.02 12.32
CA THR A 99 1.86 -7.07 13.33
C THR A 99 0.42 -7.39 13.71
N LEU A 100 -0.45 -7.65 12.72
CA LEU A 100 -1.83 -8.03 12.96
C LEU A 100 -1.91 -9.36 13.73
N TYR A 101 -1.13 -10.36 13.32
CA TYR A 101 -1.10 -11.68 13.96
C TYR A 101 -0.59 -11.61 15.40
N ALA A 102 0.44 -10.82 15.65
CA ALA A 102 0.97 -10.60 16.99
C ALA A 102 -0.09 -10.01 17.94
N ALA A 103 -0.86 -9.02 17.47
CA ALA A 103 -1.96 -8.45 18.24
C ALA A 103 -3.10 -9.46 18.46
N ALA A 104 -3.40 -10.30 17.46
CA ALA A 104 -4.41 -11.34 17.54
C ALA A 104 -4.09 -12.36 18.65
N VAL A 105 -2.86 -12.88 18.65
CA VAL A 105 -2.43 -13.90 19.61
C VAL A 105 -2.27 -13.35 21.02
N SER A 106 -1.88 -12.08 21.17
CA SER A 106 -1.51 -11.52 22.48
C SER A 106 -2.67 -10.91 23.25
N VAL A 107 -3.54 -10.12 22.59
CA VAL A 107 -4.48 -9.24 23.30
C VAL A 107 -5.90 -9.32 22.74
N LEU A 108 -6.06 -9.38 21.42
CA LEU A 108 -7.37 -9.14 20.78
C LEU A 108 -8.11 -10.41 20.32
N GLY A 109 -7.48 -11.58 20.37
CA GLY A 109 -8.03 -12.83 19.85
C GLY A 109 -8.15 -12.82 18.33
N GLY A 110 -9.00 -13.67 17.76
CA GLY A 110 -9.31 -13.62 16.33
C GLY A 110 -8.30 -14.31 15.41
N THR A 111 -7.53 -15.28 15.92
CA THR A 111 -6.49 -15.99 15.17
C THR A 111 -7.05 -16.81 14.00
N GLU A 112 -8.33 -17.18 14.04
CA GLU A 112 -9.04 -17.83 12.94
C GLU A 112 -9.02 -17.00 11.64
N ALA A 113 -8.87 -15.68 11.77
CA ALA A 113 -8.74 -14.77 10.64
C ALA A 113 -7.37 -14.86 9.92
N PHE A 114 -6.42 -15.62 10.45
CA PHE A 114 -5.07 -15.81 9.90
C PHE A 114 -4.89 -17.20 9.27
N SER A 115 -5.97 -17.84 8.84
CA SER A 115 -5.89 -19.05 8.03
C SER A 115 -5.13 -18.77 6.71
N ALA A 116 -4.45 -19.81 6.20
CA ALA A 116 -3.69 -19.70 4.94
C ALA A 116 -4.55 -19.20 3.77
N HIS A 117 -5.84 -19.58 3.74
CA HIS A 117 -6.78 -19.13 2.73
C HIS A 117 -7.01 -17.61 2.79
N ILE A 118 -7.28 -17.07 3.98
CA ILE A 118 -7.53 -15.64 4.16
C ILE A 118 -6.27 -14.83 3.87
N ILE A 119 -5.12 -15.26 4.40
CA ILE A 119 -3.84 -14.61 4.11
C ILE A 119 -3.55 -14.61 2.61
N GLY A 120 -3.81 -15.72 1.92
CA GLY A 120 -3.69 -15.84 0.46
C GLY A 120 -4.60 -14.87 -0.29
N GLN A 121 -5.84 -14.69 0.16
CA GLN A 121 -6.75 -13.71 -0.43
C GLN A 121 -6.27 -12.27 -0.23
N VAL A 122 -5.82 -11.91 0.97
CA VAL A 122 -5.27 -10.57 1.26
C VAL A 122 -4.01 -10.33 0.41
N LEU A 123 -3.15 -11.34 0.29
CA LEU A 123 -1.97 -11.30 -0.58
C LEU A 123 -2.35 -11.04 -2.03
N LEU A 124 -3.35 -11.76 -2.55
CA LEU A 124 -3.81 -11.63 -3.92
C LEU A 124 -4.38 -10.22 -4.19
N VAL A 125 -5.24 -9.70 -3.30
CA VAL A 125 -5.79 -8.35 -3.43
C VAL A 125 -4.68 -7.30 -3.44
N ASN A 126 -3.69 -7.43 -2.56
CA ASN A 126 -2.54 -6.53 -2.53
C ASN A 126 -1.68 -6.64 -3.80
N ALA A 127 -1.41 -7.85 -4.28
CA ALA A 127 -0.62 -8.08 -5.48
C ALA A 127 -1.31 -7.52 -6.73
N VAL A 128 -2.60 -7.80 -6.92
CA VAL A 128 -3.40 -7.27 -8.04
C VAL A 128 -3.46 -5.74 -7.98
N THR A 129 -3.68 -5.17 -6.79
CA THR A 129 -3.68 -3.71 -6.63
C THR A 129 -2.33 -3.11 -7.01
N LEU A 130 -1.22 -3.71 -6.54
CA LEU A 130 0.12 -3.21 -6.87
C LEU A 130 0.38 -3.25 -8.37
N LEU A 131 0.05 -4.37 -9.03
CA LEU A 131 0.16 -4.50 -10.48
C LEU A 131 -0.69 -3.46 -11.21
N GLY A 132 -1.92 -3.22 -10.74
CA GLY A 132 -2.80 -2.19 -11.29
C GLY A 132 -2.22 -0.78 -11.16
N LEU A 133 -1.69 -0.42 -9.98
CA LEU A 133 -1.07 0.90 -9.74
C LEU A 133 0.18 1.11 -10.58
N VAL A 134 1.06 0.09 -10.66
CA VAL A 134 2.26 0.15 -11.49
C VAL A 134 1.88 0.25 -12.96
N GLY A 135 0.91 -0.56 -13.43
CA GLY A 135 0.41 -0.51 -14.80
C GLY A 135 -0.15 0.86 -15.16
N LEU A 136 -0.99 1.43 -14.29
CA LEU A 136 -1.55 2.77 -14.47
C LEU A 136 -0.46 3.85 -14.53
N TYR A 137 0.53 3.78 -13.64
CA TYR A 137 1.66 4.71 -13.66
C TYR A 137 2.43 4.66 -14.99
N GLN A 138 2.71 3.46 -15.50
CA GLN A 138 3.42 3.27 -16.77
C GLN A 138 2.62 3.79 -17.97
N LEU A 139 1.29 3.58 -17.98
CA LEU A 139 0.41 4.12 -19.03
C LEU A 139 0.43 5.65 -19.04
N VAL A 140 0.31 6.28 -17.86
CA VAL A 140 0.35 7.75 -17.73
C VAL A 140 1.72 8.30 -18.14
N ALA A 141 2.82 7.64 -17.76
CA ALA A 141 4.16 8.02 -18.14
C ALA A 141 4.37 7.94 -19.67
N GLY A 142 3.92 6.85 -20.29
CA GLY A 142 3.97 6.66 -21.75
C GLY A 142 3.16 7.72 -22.51
N ALA A 143 1.93 8.00 -22.07
CA ALA A 143 1.08 9.03 -22.67
C ALA A 143 1.70 10.44 -22.60
N ARG A 144 2.34 10.76 -21.47
CA ARG A 144 3.07 12.03 -21.28
C ARG A 144 4.28 12.13 -22.21
N PHE A 145 5.04 11.05 -22.38
CA PHE A 145 6.18 11.01 -23.29
C PHE A 145 5.75 11.24 -24.75
N LEU A 146 4.70 10.55 -25.20
CA LEU A 146 4.14 10.73 -26.55
C LEU A 146 3.62 12.15 -26.77
N SER A 147 2.94 12.72 -25.78
CA SER A 147 2.42 14.09 -25.82
C SER A 147 3.54 15.14 -25.91
N ARG A 148 4.65 14.94 -25.17
CA ARG A 148 5.84 15.80 -25.25
C ARG A 148 6.53 15.72 -26.61
N ARG A 149 6.70 14.50 -27.17
CA ARG A 149 7.25 14.32 -28.52
C ARG A 149 6.41 14.99 -29.59
N ARG A 150 5.08 14.85 -29.53
CA ARG A 150 4.17 15.52 -30.48
C ARG A 150 4.28 17.04 -30.41
N ARG A 151 4.36 17.64 -29.21
CA ARG A 151 4.56 19.09 -29.06
C ARG A 151 5.92 19.57 -29.59
N ALA A 152 6.98 18.80 -29.39
CA ALA A 152 8.32 19.14 -29.90
C ALA A 152 8.38 19.12 -31.44
N HIS A 153 7.66 18.20 -32.09
CA HIS A 153 7.56 18.16 -33.56
C HIS A 153 6.54 19.17 -34.12
N ALA A 154 5.52 19.55 -33.35
CA ALA A 154 4.54 20.57 -33.74
C ALA A 154 5.01 22.02 -33.52
N SER A 155 6.30 22.23 -33.19
CA SER A 155 6.90 23.56 -33.09
C SER A 155 7.79 23.88 -34.30
N PRO A 156 7.24 24.12 -35.51
CA PRO A 156 7.98 24.82 -36.55
C PRO A 156 7.90 26.35 -36.35
N ALA A 157 9.07 27.00 -36.45
CA ALA A 157 9.28 28.43 -36.71
C ALA A 157 8.66 29.48 -35.73
N ARG A 158 9.42 29.84 -34.69
CA ARG A 158 9.48 31.24 -34.19
C ARG A 158 10.92 31.74 -34.30
N LEU A 159 11.45 31.71 -35.51
CA LEU A 159 12.67 32.42 -35.91
C LEU A 159 12.44 32.86 -37.36
N ALA A 160 11.67 33.93 -37.52
CA ALA A 160 11.60 34.76 -38.72
C ALA A 160 11.07 36.13 -38.29
#